data_AF-A0A238H9B0-F1
#
_entry.id   AF-A0A238H9B0-F1
#
_cell.length_a   1.000
_cell.length_b   1.000
_cell.length_c   1.000
_cell.angle_alpha   90.00
_cell.angle_beta   90.00
_cell.angle_gamma   90.00
#
_symmetry.space_group_name_H-M   'P 1'
#
loop_
_entity.id
_entity.type
_entity.pdbx_description
1 polymer ?
#
loop_
_entity_poly.entity_id
_entity_poly.type
_entity_poly.pdbx_seq_one_letter_code
_entity_poly.pdbx_strand_id
1 'polypeptide(L)'
;MKKLATLMIAGSLLALPYVPLLNAARAATAAPGSAIVFVNGINNTFDDALASLQVLKNELNTRDAGNTYVYGNAYNATQGTFSDLYQVFKQKSIEGSSPADFWRAIDGGSIPSSGMDAALEQKYVSILTQNEIPELPDHLNQYRTYLQQNRKVVLVGHSQGSLYANFETNLLITGPEQAQGKITTVNVGNAARYLLPGSSYLTSTSDTVIGSLGIVQTVMPANFSLGPHLFTDPLGHSFVKIYMNQSFAAAKQILTQVSQQANSSALAAR
;
A
#
# COMPACT_ATOMS: atom_id res chain seq x y z
N MET A 1 86.28 -54.05 10.64
CA MET A 1 84.99 -54.58 11.13
C MET A 1 83.91 -53.54 10.86
N LYS A 2 82.89 -53.92 10.09
CA LYS A 2 81.88 -53.07 9.47
C LYS A 2 80.96 -52.44 10.54
N LYS A 3 80.79 -51.10 10.54
CA LYS A 3 79.73 -50.44 11.31
C LYS A 3 78.53 -50.23 10.39
N LEU A 4 77.39 -50.80 10.77
CA LEU A 4 76.08 -50.60 10.16
C LEU A 4 75.63 -49.14 10.37
N ALA A 5 75.17 -48.50 9.30
CA ALA A 5 74.42 -47.25 9.38
C ALA A 5 72.92 -47.56 9.46
N THR A 6 72.30 -47.19 10.58
CA THR A 6 70.85 -47.26 10.78
C THR A 6 70.23 -46.01 10.15
N LEU A 7 69.38 -46.22 9.13
CA LEU A 7 68.61 -45.16 8.48
C LEU A 7 67.30 -44.96 9.26
N MET A 8 67.20 -43.87 10.03
CA MET A 8 65.91 -43.41 10.57
C MET A 8 65.23 -42.51 9.53
N ILE A 9 64.07 -42.94 9.03
CA ILE A 9 63.19 -42.11 8.21
C ILE A 9 62.28 -41.33 9.17
N ALA A 10 62.56 -40.06 9.37
CA ALA A 10 61.65 -39.13 10.05
C ALA A 10 60.55 -38.72 9.06
N GLY A 11 59.35 -39.27 9.24
CA GLY A 11 58.16 -38.85 8.49
C GLY A 11 57.79 -37.41 8.86
N SER A 12 57.93 -36.49 7.91
CA SER A 12 57.52 -35.10 8.05
C SER A 12 56.00 -35.01 7.91
N LEU A 13 55.30 -34.68 9.00
CA LEU A 13 53.91 -34.24 8.96
C LEU A 13 53.86 -32.87 8.26
N LEU A 14 53.40 -32.86 7.01
CA LEU A 14 53.04 -31.62 6.30
C LEU A 14 51.82 -31.00 6.99
N ALA A 15 52.04 -29.94 7.77
CA ALA A 15 50.98 -29.08 8.25
C ALA A 15 50.38 -28.34 7.05
N LEU A 16 49.15 -28.71 6.67
CA LEU A 16 48.36 -27.95 5.70
C LEU A 16 48.00 -26.59 6.31
N PRO A 17 48.19 -25.47 5.60
CA PRO A 17 47.78 -24.17 6.09
C PRO A 17 46.25 -24.12 6.18
N TYR A 18 45.74 -23.85 7.38
CA TYR A 18 44.34 -23.55 7.65
C TYR A 18 44.01 -22.23 6.94
N VAL A 19 43.40 -22.31 5.76
CA VAL A 19 42.85 -21.12 5.08
C VAL A 19 41.53 -20.81 5.77
N PRO A 20 41.38 -19.67 6.48
CA PRO A 20 40.07 -19.29 6.96
C PRO A 20 39.19 -19.05 5.73
N LEU A 21 38.07 -19.76 5.65
CA LEU A 21 36.97 -19.43 4.76
C LEU A 21 36.54 -18.00 5.11
N LEU A 22 37.02 -17.02 4.35
CA LEU A 22 36.46 -15.68 4.34
C LEU A 22 35.00 -15.85 3.92
N ASN A 23 34.10 -15.82 4.90
CA ASN A 23 32.69 -15.55 4.67
C ASN A 23 32.66 -14.21 3.93
N ALA A 24 32.51 -14.26 2.61
CA ALA A 24 32.03 -13.13 1.85
C ALA A 24 30.61 -12.90 2.36
N ALA A 25 30.48 -12.09 3.42
CA ALA A 25 29.24 -11.43 3.75
C ALA A 25 28.86 -10.68 2.48
N ARG A 26 27.95 -11.27 1.70
CA ARG A 26 27.31 -10.61 0.57
C ARG A 26 26.84 -9.29 1.14
N ALA A 27 27.47 -8.19 0.70
CA ALA A 27 27.06 -6.85 1.10
C ALA A 27 25.55 -6.82 0.88
N ALA A 28 24.80 -6.71 1.97
CA ALA A 28 23.36 -6.59 1.89
C ALA A 28 23.13 -5.30 1.11
N THR A 29 22.83 -5.42 -0.18
CA THR A 29 22.35 -4.29 -0.97
C THR A 29 21.19 -3.71 -0.18
N ALA A 30 21.30 -2.44 0.21
CA ALA A 30 20.27 -1.77 0.99
C ALA A 30 18.90 -2.09 0.37
N ALA A 31 17.92 -2.45 1.21
CA ALA A 31 16.58 -2.74 0.73
C ALA A 31 16.11 -1.55 -0.12
N PRO A 32 15.51 -1.79 -1.30
CA PRO A 32 15.06 -0.71 -2.15
C PRO A 32 14.00 0.11 -1.41
N GLY A 33 14.05 1.43 -1.57
CA GLY A 33 13.10 2.32 -0.89
C GLY A 33 11.65 2.02 -1.26
N SER A 34 10.74 2.38 -0.37
CA SER A 34 9.31 2.11 -0.54
C SER A 34 8.69 2.93 -1.65
N ALA A 35 7.67 2.39 -2.31
CA ALA A 35 6.82 3.12 -3.25
C ALA A 35 5.67 3.78 -2.49
N ILE A 36 5.51 5.08 -2.66
CA ILE A 36 4.37 5.85 -2.13
C ILE A 36 3.48 6.22 -3.31
N VAL A 37 2.26 5.69 -3.33
CA VAL A 37 1.35 5.86 -4.46
C VAL A 37 0.13 6.64 -4.01
N PHE A 38 -0.14 7.78 -4.64
CA PHE A 38 -1.33 8.56 -4.36
C PHE A 38 -2.52 8.02 -5.17
N VAL A 39 -3.67 7.86 -4.50
CA VAL A 39 -4.92 7.39 -5.11
C VAL A 39 -5.98 8.48 -4.89
N ASN A 40 -6.37 9.19 -5.96
CA ASN A 40 -7.22 10.37 -5.84
C ASN A 40 -8.70 10.02 -5.57
N GLY A 41 -9.43 11.03 -5.07
CA GLY A 41 -10.87 11.02 -4.90
C GLY A 41 -11.62 11.42 -6.17
N ILE A 42 -12.91 11.72 -6.00
CA ILE A 42 -13.77 12.13 -7.12
C ILE A 42 -13.48 13.55 -7.60
N ASN A 43 -13.86 13.83 -8.84
CA ASN A 43 -13.83 15.18 -9.42
C ASN A 43 -12.43 15.80 -9.42
N ASN A 44 -11.43 14.97 -9.72
CA ASN A 44 -10.06 15.39 -9.94
C ASN A 44 -9.69 15.13 -11.40
N THR A 45 -9.08 16.12 -12.05
CA THR A 45 -8.34 15.88 -13.28
C THR A 45 -7.06 15.09 -12.98
N PHE A 46 -6.42 14.54 -14.01
CA PHE A 46 -5.10 13.94 -13.85
C PHE A 46 -4.09 14.93 -13.25
N ASP A 47 -4.15 16.19 -13.67
CA ASP A 47 -3.27 17.26 -13.16
C ASP A 47 -3.52 17.56 -11.68
N ASP A 48 -4.78 17.53 -11.21
CA ASP A 48 -5.11 17.70 -9.79
C ASP A 48 -4.56 16.55 -8.93
N ALA A 49 -4.68 15.31 -9.42
CA ALA A 49 -4.14 14.14 -8.76
C ALA A 49 -2.61 14.21 -8.70
N LEU A 50 -1.97 14.60 -9.80
CA LEU A 50 -0.53 14.79 -9.86
C LEU A 50 -0.07 15.92 -8.94
N ALA A 51 -0.78 17.05 -8.88
CA ALA A 51 -0.47 18.16 -7.97
C ALA A 51 -0.54 17.71 -6.51
N SER A 52 -1.55 16.91 -6.16
CA SER A 52 -1.68 16.31 -4.82
C SER A 52 -0.52 15.38 -4.48
N LEU A 53 -0.12 14.53 -5.44
CA LEU A 53 1.09 13.71 -5.32
C LEU A 53 2.35 14.56 -5.13
N GLN A 54 2.52 15.65 -5.88
CA GLN A 54 3.68 16.52 -5.74
C GLN A 54 3.76 17.16 -4.36
N VAL A 55 2.62 17.58 -3.78
CA VAL A 55 2.58 18.06 -2.39
C VAL A 55 3.05 16.95 -1.45
N LEU A 56 2.44 15.76 -1.51
CA LEU A 56 2.83 14.64 -0.66
C LEU A 56 4.33 14.30 -0.78
N LYS A 57 4.85 14.25 -2.00
CA LYS A 57 6.27 14.00 -2.30
C LYS A 57 7.17 15.07 -1.69
N ASN A 58 6.86 16.35 -1.92
CA ASN A 58 7.67 17.46 -1.41
C ASN A 58 7.73 17.45 0.11
N GLU A 59 6.59 17.19 0.76
CA GLU A 59 6.48 17.11 2.21
C GLU A 59 7.27 15.93 2.80
N LEU A 60 7.17 14.75 2.20
CA LEU A 60 7.94 13.57 2.63
C LEU A 60 9.45 13.77 2.46
N ASN A 61 9.87 14.37 1.34
CA ASN A 61 11.28 14.69 1.09
C ASN A 61 11.81 15.81 1.99
N THR A 62 10.98 16.79 2.34
CA THR A 62 11.34 17.84 3.31
C THR A 62 11.51 17.26 4.70
N ARG A 63 10.66 16.30 5.07
CA ARG A 63 10.72 15.62 6.35
C ARG A 63 11.97 14.75 6.49
N ASP A 64 12.37 14.06 5.43
CA ASP A 64 13.56 13.22 5.40
C ASP A 64 14.19 13.26 4.00
N ALA A 65 15.21 14.09 3.82
CA ALA A 65 15.90 14.21 2.53
C ALA A 65 16.70 12.94 2.14
N GLY A 66 16.93 12.03 3.09
CA GLY A 66 17.60 10.76 2.86
C GLY A 66 16.66 9.61 2.52
N ASN A 67 15.33 9.85 2.50
CA ASN A 67 14.39 8.81 2.11
C ASN A 67 14.67 8.35 0.67
N THR A 68 14.48 7.06 0.41
CA THR A 68 14.71 6.46 -0.90
C THR A 68 13.40 6.17 -1.63
N TYR A 69 12.34 6.90 -1.27
CA TYR A 69 11.00 6.63 -1.78
C TYR A 69 10.91 6.86 -3.29
N VAL A 70 10.12 6.03 -3.94
CA VAL A 70 9.64 6.28 -5.31
C VAL A 70 8.17 6.64 -5.25
N TYR A 71 7.72 7.46 -6.19
CA TYR A 71 6.39 8.05 -6.15
C TYR A 71 5.57 7.62 -7.36
N GLY A 72 4.32 7.26 -7.13
CA GLY A 72 3.36 6.86 -8.16
C GLY A 72 2.04 7.62 -8.05
N ASN A 73 1.35 7.77 -9.18
CA ASN A 73 0.00 8.32 -9.24
C ASN A 73 -0.95 7.23 -9.79
N ALA A 74 -1.84 6.73 -8.94
CA ALA A 74 -2.91 5.81 -9.32
C ALA A 74 -4.17 6.66 -9.55
N TYR A 75 -4.30 7.15 -10.78
CA TYR A 75 -5.36 8.09 -11.16
C TYR A 75 -6.69 7.38 -11.42
N ASN A 76 -7.72 7.74 -10.65
CA ASN A 76 -9.11 7.34 -10.88
C ASN A 76 -9.83 8.40 -11.72
N ALA A 77 -10.14 8.11 -12.98
CA ALA A 77 -10.87 9.01 -13.89
C ALA A 77 -12.39 8.94 -13.60
N THR A 78 -12.78 9.41 -12.42
CA THR A 78 -14.18 9.37 -11.99
C THR A 78 -14.95 10.56 -12.56
N GLN A 79 -16.09 10.32 -13.21
CA GLN A 79 -16.94 11.37 -13.79
C GLN A 79 -17.81 12.12 -12.75
N GLY A 80 -17.25 12.39 -11.57
CA GLY A 80 -17.84 13.25 -10.55
C GLY A 80 -18.91 12.63 -9.65
N THR A 81 -19.27 11.36 -9.84
CA THR A 81 -20.32 10.68 -9.06
C THR A 81 -19.71 9.62 -8.15
N PHE A 82 -19.67 9.91 -6.84
CA PHE A 82 -19.34 8.91 -5.81
C PHE A 82 -20.23 7.66 -5.92
N SER A 83 -21.47 7.85 -6.39
CA SER A 83 -22.50 6.82 -6.57
C SER A 83 -22.17 5.77 -7.60
N ASP A 84 -21.44 6.06 -8.67
CA ASP A 84 -21.39 5.13 -9.82
C ASP A 84 -20.43 3.99 -9.52
N LEU A 85 -19.26 4.32 -9.01
CA LEU A 85 -18.32 3.34 -8.48
C LEU A 85 -18.90 2.61 -7.26
N TYR A 86 -19.53 3.35 -6.35
CA TYR A 86 -20.16 2.78 -5.16
C TYR A 86 -21.32 1.85 -5.51
N GLN A 87 -22.11 2.14 -6.55
CA GLN A 87 -23.17 1.27 -7.03
C GLN A 87 -22.62 0.01 -7.70
N VAL A 88 -21.48 0.08 -8.41
CA VAL A 88 -20.79 -1.12 -8.90
C VAL A 88 -20.32 -2.00 -7.74
N PHE A 89 -19.71 -1.40 -6.70
CA PHE A 89 -19.34 -2.13 -5.48
C PHE A 89 -20.57 -2.69 -4.76
N LYS A 90 -21.65 -1.91 -4.58
CA LYS A 90 -22.87 -2.30 -3.85
C LYS A 90 -23.76 -3.30 -4.60
N GLN A 91 -23.93 -3.16 -5.92
CA GLN A 91 -24.70 -4.10 -6.75
C GLN A 91 -23.99 -5.46 -6.87
N LYS A 92 -22.68 -5.50 -6.61
CA LYS A 92 -21.90 -6.74 -6.58
C LYS A 92 -21.52 -7.23 -5.17
N SER A 93 -21.59 -6.39 -4.13
CA SER A 93 -21.24 -6.74 -2.73
C SER A 93 -22.47 -6.78 -1.81
N ILE A 94 -23.14 -7.93 -1.73
CA ILE A 94 -23.76 -8.29 -0.45
C ILE A 94 -22.61 -8.76 0.43
N GLU A 95 -22.11 -7.85 1.25
CA GLU A 95 -20.94 -8.03 2.09
C GLU A 95 -21.21 -9.06 3.19
N GLY A 96 -20.52 -10.20 3.10
CA GLY A 96 -20.19 -11.03 4.26
C GLY A 96 -18.88 -10.57 4.89
N SER A 97 -18.73 -10.87 6.17
CA SER A 97 -17.78 -10.32 7.15
C SER A 97 -16.27 -10.58 6.91
N SER A 98 -15.86 -11.00 5.70
CA SER A 98 -14.45 -11.28 5.37
C SER A 98 -14.11 -11.08 3.89
N PRO A 99 -12.82 -10.85 3.53
CA PRO A 99 -12.35 -10.82 2.15
C PRO A 99 -12.75 -12.04 1.30
N ALA A 100 -12.77 -13.24 1.90
CA ALA A 100 -13.21 -14.45 1.22
C ALA A 100 -14.72 -14.46 0.97
N ASP A 101 -15.51 -13.85 1.85
CA ASP A 101 -16.95 -13.72 1.68
C ASP A 101 -17.32 -12.66 0.65
N PHE A 102 -16.55 -11.58 0.55
CA PHE A 102 -16.64 -10.62 -0.57
C PHE A 102 -16.41 -11.34 -1.90
N TRP A 103 -15.34 -12.12 -2.05
CA TRP A 103 -15.07 -12.84 -3.31
C TRP A 103 -16.04 -14.00 -3.59
N ARG A 104 -16.53 -14.71 -2.56
CA ARG A 104 -17.59 -15.72 -2.70
C ARG A 104 -18.92 -15.10 -3.15
N ALA A 105 -19.25 -13.90 -2.69
CA ALA A 105 -20.45 -13.18 -3.12
C ALA A 105 -20.38 -12.80 -4.61
N ILE A 106 -19.18 -12.48 -5.12
CA ILE A 106 -18.93 -12.10 -6.52
C ILE A 106 -19.02 -13.30 -7.49
N ASP A 107 -18.60 -14.51 -7.08
CA ASP A 107 -18.61 -15.72 -7.95
C ASP A 107 -19.86 -16.58 -7.83
N GLY A 108 -20.82 -16.23 -6.96
CA GLY A 108 -21.92 -17.13 -6.61
C GLY A 108 -21.48 -18.36 -5.79
N GLY A 109 -20.34 -18.30 -5.11
CA GLY A 109 -19.89 -19.29 -4.14
C GLY A 109 -18.96 -20.40 -4.65
N SER A 110 -18.42 -20.32 -5.87
CA SER A 110 -17.49 -21.33 -6.42
C SER A 110 -16.02 -21.20 -5.96
N ILE A 111 -15.67 -20.18 -5.18
CA ILE A 111 -14.33 -20.03 -4.60
C ILE A 111 -14.21 -20.85 -3.31
N PRO A 112 -13.23 -21.77 -3.19
CA PRO A 112 -12.94 -22.47 -1.95
C PRO A 112 -12.50 -21.52 -0.82
N SER A 113 -12.73 -21.91 0.44
CA SER A 113 -12.29 -21.14 1.62
C SER A 113 -10.76 -20.97 1.73
N SER A 114 -9.99 -21.65 0.88
CA SER A 114 -8.52 -21.58 0.81
C SER A 114 -7.95 -20.42 -0.01
N GLY A 115 -8.80 -19.59 -0.66
CA GLY A 115 -8.37 -18.38 -1.37
C GLY A 115 -8.51 -18.45 -2.90
N MET A 116 -8.17 -17.34 -3.56
CA MET A 116 -8.29 -17.14 -5.01
C MET A 116 -7.05 -17.67 -5.73
N ASP A 117 -7.23 -18.53 -6.75
CA ASP A 117 -6.13 -18.95 -7.62
C ASP A 117 -5.90 -17.95 -8.77
N ALA A 118 -4.76 -18.06 -9.46
CA ALA A 118 -4.37 -17.15 -10.53
C ALA A 118 -5.34 -17.18 -11.75
N ALA A 119 -6.09 -18.26 -11.95
CA ALA A 119 -7.04 -18.39 -13.05
C ALA A 119 -8.36 -17.66 -12.73
N LEU A 120 -8.82 -17.77 -11.49
CA LEU A 120 -9.92 -16.98 -10.94
C LEU A 120 -9.58 -15.49 -10.91
N GLU A 121 -8.35 -15.13 -10.54
CA GLU A 121 -7.88 -13.75 -10.59
C GLU A 121 -7.95 -13.17 -12.01
N GLN A 122 -7.44 -13.89 -13.02
CA GLN A 122 -7.51 -13.48 -14.43
C GLN A 122 -8.96 -13.32 -14.91
N LYS A 123 -9.85 -14.22 -14.49
CA LYS A 123 -11.29 -14.13 -14.75
C LYS A 123 -11.90 -12.88 -14.11
N TYR A 124 -11.54 -12.51 -12.89
CA TYR A 124 -12.07 -11.29 -12.25
C TYR A 124 -11.49 -10.00 -12.79
N VAL A 125 -10.19 -9.97 -13.07
CA VAL A 125 -9.57 -8.86 -13.81
C VAL A 125 -10.31 -8.67 -15.12
N SER A 126 -10.62 -9.76 -15.85
CA SER A 126 -11.38 -9.69 -17.10
C SER A 126 -12.80 -9.11 -16.93
N ILE A 127 -13.50 -9.45 -15.84
CA ILE A 127 -14.85 -8.96 -15.53
C ILE A 127 -14.81 -7.46 -15.15
N LEU A 128 -13.81 -7.03 -14.39
CA LEU A 128 -13.64 -5.64 -13.97
C LEU A 128 -13.15 -4.75 -15.14
N THR A 129 -12.37 -5.32 -16.07
CA THR A 129 -11.94 -4.65 -17.31
C THR A 129 -13.05 -4.47 -18.35
N GLN A 130 -14.18 -5.16 -18.25
CA GLN A 130 -15.27 -5.10 -19.24
C GLN A 130 -16.20 -3.87 -19.09
N ASN A 131 -15.64 -2.70 -18.71
CA ASN A 131 -16.25 -1.35 -18.75
C ASN A 131 -16.83 -0.76 -17.43
N GLU A 132 -16.46 -1.22 -16.24
CA GLU A 132 -16.98 -0.61 -14.99
C GLU A 132 -15.90 0.14 -14.18
N ILE A 133 -14.63 -0.28 -14.23
CA ILE A 133 -13.49 0.41 -13.57
C ILE A 133 -12.25 0.30 -14.48
N PRO A 134 -12.10 1.18 -15.49
CA PRO A 134 -11.06 1.03 -16.51
C PRO A 134 -9.63 1.20 -15.99
N GLU A 135 -9.44 1.86 -14.84
CA GLU A 135 -8.12 2.21 -14.28
C GLU A 135 -7.50 1.10 -13.43
N LEU A 136 -8.32 0.16 -12.96
CA LEU A 136 -7.90 -0.92 -12.06
C LEU A 136 -6.72 -1.76 -12.58
N PRO A 137 -6.67 -2.19 -13.87
CA PRO A 137 -5.55 -2.95 -14.38
C PRO A 137 -4.24 -2.17 -14.33
N ASP A 138 -4.27 -0.88 -14.64
CA ASP A 138 -3.10 -0.02 -14.65
C ASP A 138 -2.55 0.17 -13.23
N HIS A 139 -3.44 0.37 -12.25
CA HIS A 139 -3.09 0.43 -10.84
C HIS A 139 -2.42 -0.87 -10.36
N LEU A 140 -3.08 -2.00 -10.59
CA LEU A 140 -2.55 -3.30 -10.17
C LEU A 140 -1.22 -3.62 -10.85
N ASN A 141 -1.06 -3.31 -12.13
CA ASN A 141 0.21 -3.48 -12.84
C ASN A 141 1.33 -2.61 -12.25
N GLN A 142 1.02 -1.36 -11.91
CA GLN A 142 1.95 -0.47 -11.24
C GLN A 142 2.38 -1.04 -9.87
N TYR A 143 1.45 -1.49 -9.05
CA TYR A 143 1.76 -2.02 -7.71
C TYR A 143 2.55 -3.31 -7.78
N ARG A 144 2.16 -4.23 -8.67
CA ARG A 144 2.89 -5.47 -8.95
C ARG A 144 4.32 -5.19 -9.38
N THR A 145 4.53 -4.17 -10.22
CA THR A 145 5.88 -3.74 -10.63
C THR A 145 6.72 -3.31 -9.42
N TYR A 146 6.18 -2.53 -8.49
CA TYR A 146 6.90 -2.15 -7.28
C TYR A 146 7.16 -3.35 -6.35
N LEU A 147 6.19 -4.24 -6.19
CA LEU A 147 6.34 -5.46 -5.38
C LEU A 147 7.41 -6.40 -5.94
N GLN A 148 7.46 -6.58 -7.27
CA GLN A 148 8.50 -7.36 -7.97
C GLN A 148 9.89 -6.75 -7.81
N GLN A 149 9.99 -5.43 -7.64
CA GLN A 149 11.22 -4.73 -7.29
C GLN A 149 11.59 -4.86 -5.81
N ASN A 150 10.91 -5.73 -5.03
CA ASN A 150 11.06 -5.88 -3.58
C ASN A 150 10.82 -4.60 -2.78
N ARG A 151 10.04 -3.65 -3.32
CA ARG A 151 9.65 -2.44 -2.59
C ARG A 151 8.42 -2.72 -1.74
N LYS A 152 8.35 -2.11 -0.57
CA LYS A 152 7.07 -1.92 0.11
C LYS A 152 6.23 -0.91 -0.65
N VAL A 153 4.93 -1.07 -0.65
CA VAL A 153 3.99 -0.17 -1.30
C VAL A 153 3.07 0.44 -0.24
N VAL A 154 2.99 1.77 -0.19
CA VAL A 154 2.05 2.50 0.65
C VAL A 154 1.11 3.26 -0.25
N LEU A 155 -0.17 2.87 -0.27
CA LEU A 155 -1.21 3.59 -1.00
C LEU A 155 -1.77 4.71 -0.12
N VAL A 156 -1.72 5.95 -0.60
CA VAL A 156 -2.30 7.12 0.09
C VAL A 156 -3.60 7.47 -0.61
N GLY A 157 -4.70 6.88 -0.13
CA GLY A 157 -6.03 7.05 -0.71
C GLY A 157 -6.77 8.24 -0.13
N HIS A 158 -7.26 9.15 -0.96
CA HIS A 158 -8.08 10.28 -0.52
C HIS A 158 -9.55 10.13 -0.91
N SER A 159 -10.48 10.39 0.02
CA SER A 159 -11.92 10.36 -0.28
C SER A 159 -12.34 9.00 -0.87
N GLN A 160 -12.96 8.97 -2.05
CA GLN A 160 -13.27 7.74 -2.77
C GLN A 160 -12.04 6.87 -3.06
N GLY A 161 -10.86 7.46 -3.23
CA GLY A 161 -9.61 6.73 -3.43
C GLY A 161 -9.29 5.75 -2.30
N SER A 162 -9.85 5.94 -1.09
CA SER A 162 -9.72 4.96 -0.01
C SER A 162 -10.43 3.63 -0.31
N LEU A 163 -11.52 3.65 -1.09
CA LEU A 163 -12.22 2.44 -1.52
C LEU A 163 -11.37 1.64 -2.50
N TYR A 164 -10.79 2.31 -3.51
CA TYR A 164 -9.84 1.72 -4.44
C TYR A 164 -8.62 1.15 -3.72
N ALA A 165 -7.97 1.96 -2.89
CA ALA A 165 -6.78 1.55 -2.15
C ALA A 165 -7.05 0.30 -1.31
N ASN A 166 -8.18 0.24 -0.60
CA ASN A 166 -8.55 -0.94 0.18
C ASN A 166 -8.88 -2.16 -0.69
N PHE A 167 -9.62 -1.97 -1.79
CA PHE A 167 -9.98 -3.05 -2.69
C PHE A 167 -8.75 -3.67 -3.37
N GLU A 168 -7.90 -2.83 -3.94
CA GLU A 168 -6.67 -3.23 -4.64
C GLU A 168 -5.64 -3.86 -3.69
N THR A 169 -5.50 -3.31 -2.48
CA THR A 169 -4.64 -3.90 -1.45
C THR A 169 -5.17 -5.27 -1.03
N ASN A 170 -6.48 -5.42 -0.85
CA ASN A 170 -7.09 -6.71 -0.50
C ASN A 170 -6.89 -7.76 -1.60
N LEU A 171 -7.03 -7.37 -2.87
CA LEU A 171 -6.70 -8.20 -4.03
C LEU A 171 -5.27 -8.74 -3.93
N LEU A 172 -4.29 -7.87 -3.75
CA LEU A 172 -2.87 -8.26 -3.71
C LEU A 172 -2.47 -9.03 -2.45
N ILE A 173 -3.16 -8.83 -1.33
CA ILE A 173 -2.92 -9.58 -0.09
C ILE A 173 -3.47 -11.01 -0.19
N THR A 174 -4.68 -11.16 -0.75
CA THR A 174 -5.40 -12.44 -0.77
C THR A 174 -5.17 -13.26 -2.04
N GLY A 175 -4.69 -12.62 -3.11
CA GLY A 175 -4.32 -13.22 -4.39
C GLY A 175 -2.94 -13.88 -4.38
N PRO A 176 -2.44 -14.32 -5.55
CA PRO A 176 -1.19 -15.08 -5.65
C PRO A 176 0.06 -14.27 -5.26
N GLU A 177 0.00 -12.94 -5.24
CA GLU A 177 1.11 -12.11 -4.77
C GLU A 177 1.37 -12.28 -3.28
N GLN A 178 0.35 -12.67 -2.50
CA GLN A 178 0.42 -12.85 -1.05
C GLN A 178 1.14 -11.65 -0.39
N ALA A 179 0.73 -10.44 -0.77
CA ALA A 179 1.46 -9.21 -0.48
C ALA A 179 1.28 -8.69 0.96
N GLN A 180 0.82 -9.54 1.88
CA GLN A 180 0.64 -9.17 3.29
C GLN A 180 1.92 -8.62 3.89
N GLY A 181 1.83 -7.45 4.54
CA GLY A 181 2.98 -6.75 5.11
C GLY A 181 3.92 -6.09 4.09
N LYS A 182 3.68 -6.28 2.78
CA LYS A 182 4.41 -5.62 1.67
C LYS A 182 3.62 -4.47 1.05
N ILE A 183 2.29 -4.47 1.18
CA ILE A 183 1.42 -3.37 0.76
C ILE A 183 0.49 -2.96 1.91
N THR A 184 0.32 -1.65 2.12
CA THR A 184 -0.55 -1.05 3.15
C THR A 184 -1.19 0.23 2.63
N THR A 185 -2.17 0.77 3.37
CA THR A 185 -2.83 2.04 3.03
C THR A 185 -2.74 3.09 4.15
N VAL A 186 -2.64 4.36 3.75
CA VAL A 186 -2.92 5.54 4.58
C VAL A 186 -4.10 6.27 3.96
N ASN A 187 -5.30 6.05 4.49
CA ASN A 187 -6.52 6.65 3.93
C ASN A 187 -6.82 8.02 4.57
N VAL A 188 -7.00 9.05 3.75
CA VAL A 188 -7.19 10.44 4.17
C VAL A 188 -8.59 10.91 3.76
N GLY A 189 -9.38 11.46 4.69
CA GLY A 189 -10.80 11.69 4.43
C GLY A 189 -11.48 10.38 4.00
N ASN A 190 -11.38 9.36 4.85
CA ASN A 190 -11.61 7.97 4.48
C ASN A 190 -13.10 7.69 4.24
N ALA A 191 -13.43 7.26 3.02
CA ALA A 191 -14.77 6.85 2.64
C ALA A 191 -15.01 5.33 2.82
N ALA A 192 -13.98 4.57 3.21
CA ALA A 192 -14.10 3.13 3.43
C ALA A 192 -14.72 2.80 4.79
N ARG A 193 -15.40 1.64 4.85
CA ARG A 193 -16.03 1.11 6.07
C ARG A 193 -15.10 0.25 6.94
N TYR A 194 -13.93 -0.12 6.42
CA TYR A 194 -12.94 -0.95 7.10
C TYR A 194 -11.52 -0.48 6.79
N LEU A 195 -10.57 -0.97 7.60
CA LEU A 195 -9.14 -0.89 7.33
C LEU A 195 -8.57 -2.29 7.17
N LEU A 196 -7.55 -2.40 6.33
CA LEU A 196 -6.75 -3.62 6.22
C LEU A 196 -5.66 -3.66 7.30
N PRO A 197 -5.17 -4.87 7.66
CA PRO A 197 -4.06 -5.01 8.60
C PRO A 197 -2.85 -4.17 8.21
N GLY A 198 -2.23 -3.50 9.19
CA GLY A 198 -1.06 -2.64 8.98
C GLY A 198 -1.36 -1.29 8.29
N SER A 199 -2.63 -1.02 7.97
CA SER A 199 -3.06 0.24 7.37
C SER A 199 -3.55 1.24 8.43
N SER A 200 -3.65 2.51 8.05
CA SER A 200 -4.12 3.59 8.91
C SER A 200 -5.03 4.53 8.15
N TYR A 201 -5.73 5.38 8.89
CA TYR A 201 -6.54 6.44 8.29
C TYR A 201 -6.51 7.70 9.15
N LEU A 202 -6.85 8.81 8.51
CA LEU A 202 -7.11 10.08 9.17
C LEU A 202 -8.32 10.75 8.51
N THR A 203 -9.37 10.99 9.29
CA THR A 203 -10.58 11.71 8.85
C THR A 203 -10.93 12.76 9.89
N SER A 204 -11.09 14.01 9.45
CA SER A 204 -11.42 15.13 10.32
C SER A 204 -12.89 15.12 10.73
N THR A 205 -13.18 15.53 11.96
CA THR A 205 -14.56 15.82 12.41
C THR A 205 -15.20 16.99 11.66
N SER A 206 -14.40 17.88 11.05
CA SER A 206 -14.88 19.00 10.23
C SER A 206 -15.03 18.64 8.74
N ASP A 207 -14.75 17.39 8.35
CA ASP A 207 -14.94 16.89 6.99
C ASP A 207 -16.43 16.60 6.74
N THR A 208 -17.12 17.59 6.20
CA THR A 208 -18.57 17.51 5.96
C THR A 208 -18.93 16.58 4.80
N VAL A 209 -18.02 16.30 3.88
CA VAL A 209 -18.25 15.35 2.78
C VAL A 209 -18.35 13.94 3.33
N ILE A 210 -17.36 13.53 4.13
CA ILE A 210 -17.37 12.20 4.78
C ILE A 210 -18.47 12.13 5.84
N GLY A 211 -18.68 13.21 6.60
CA GLY A 211 -19.79 13.29 7.55
C GLY A 211 -21.16 13.06 6.89
N SER A 212 -21.40 13.70 5.74
CA SER A 212 -22.65 13.54 4.98
C SER A 212 -22.76 12.15 4.35
N LEU A 213 -21.66 11.61 3.82
CA LEU A 213 -21.62 10.24 3.32
C LEU A 213 -21.97 9.23 4.43
N GLY A 214 -21.49 9.46 5.65
CA GLY A 214 -21.78 8.61 6.81
C GLY A 214 -23.25 8.58 7.26
N ILE A 215 -24.09 9.52 6.78
CA ILE A 215 -25.54 9.51 7.03
C ILE A 215 -26.24 8.50 6.12
N VAL A 216 -25.74 8.34 4.89
CA VAL A 216 -26.36 7.51 3.86
C VAL A 216 -25.66 6.17 3.66
N GLN A 217 -24.41 6.03 4.12
CA GLN A 217 -23.59 4.84 4.01
C GLN A 217 -22.77 4.57 5.28
N THR A 218 -22.35 3.32 5.45
CA THR A 218 -21.38 2.96 6.49
C THR A 218 -19.98 3.38 6.08
N VAL A 219 -19.37 4.26 6.87
CA VAL A 219 -17.96 4.68 6.77
C VAL A 219 -17.31 4.58 8.14
N MET A 220 -15.98 4.56 8.20
CA MET A 220 -15.29 4.64 9.49
C MET A 220 -15.50 6.02 10.14
N PRO A 221 -15.64 6.10 11.47
CA PRO A 221 -15.86 7.36 12.16
C PRO A 221 -14.65 8.29 12.00
N ALA A 222 -14.88 9.60 12.06
CA ALA A 222 -13.79 10.56 12.17
C ALA A 222 -12.91 10.25 13.39
N ASN A 223 -11.60 10.31 13.19
CA ASN A 223 -10.60 9.94 14.19
C ASN A 223 -9.58 11.06 14.46
N PHE A 224 -9.83 12.25 13.91
CA PHE A 224 -9.01 13.43 14.09
C PHE A 224 -9.89 14.68 14.18
N SER A 225 -9.50 15.66 14.99
CA SER A 225 -10.25 16.89 15.17
C SER A 225 -9.53 18.07 14.52
N LEU A 226 -10.19 18.70 13.55
CA LEU A 226 -9.84 20.03 13.06
C LEU A 226 -11.03 20.97 13.30
N GLY A 227 -10.73 22.27 13.43
CA GLY A 227 -11.75 23.31 13.41
C GLY A 227 -12.43 23.44 12.04
N PRO A 228 -13.50 24.23 11.93
CA PRO A 228 -14.13 24.54 10.66
C PRO A 228 -13.22 25.39 9.77
N HIS A 229 -13.32 25.23 8.45
CA HIS A 229 -12.44 25.86 7.46
C HIS A 229 -13.19 26.79 6.49
N LEU A 230 -14.08 27.63 7.04
CA LEU A 230 -15.08 28.42 6.31
C LEU A 230 -14.54 29.34 5.20
N PHE A 231 -13.27 29.74 5.26
CA PHE A 231 -12.67 30.68 4.29
C PHE A 231 -11.69 30.04 3.30
N THR A 232 -11.30 28.78 3.51
CA THR A 232 -10.29 28.09 2.66
C THR A 232 -10.89 26.89 1.94
N ASP A 233 -11.64 26.06 2.66
CA ASP A 233 -12.43 24.95 2.13
C ASP A 233 -13.57 24.69 3.12
N PRO A 234 -14.76 25.28 2.90
CA PRO A 234 -15.88 25.16 3.81
C PRO A 234 -16.31 23.72 4.10
N LEU A 235 -16.00 22.79 3.19
CA LEU A 235 -16.35 21.38 3.36
C LEU A 235 -15.34 20.61 4.20
N GLY A 236 -14.15 21.17 4.44
CA GLY A 236 -13.11 20.55 5.27
C GLY A 236 -12.51 19.27 4.67
N HIS A 237 -12.61 19.08 3.36
CA HIS A 237 -12.39 17.77 2.71
C HIS A 237 -11.16 17.72 1.80
N SER A 238 -10.71 18.86 1.27
CA SER A 238 -9.63 18.94 0.29
C SER A 238 -8.34 18.31 0.81
N PHE A 239 -7.77 17.39 0.02
CA PHE A 239 -6.49 16.75 0.35
C PHE A 239 -5.39 17.79 0.57
N VAL A 240 -5.21 18.73 -0.36
CA VAL A 240 -4.13 19.72 -0.28
C VAL A 240 -4.47 20.87 0.67
N LYS A 241 -5.66 21.48 0.54
CA LYS A 241 -5.98 22.71 1.27
C LYS A 241 -6.24 22.49 2.76
N ILE A 242 -6.67 21.27 3.14
CA ILE A 242 -7.02 20.91 4.51
C ILE A 242 -6.05 19.84 5.04
N TYR A 243 -6.08 18.63 4.49
CA TYR A 243 -5.36 17.51 5.11
C TYR A 243 -3.84 17.64 5.05
N MET A 244 -3.29 18.14 3.94
CA MET A 244 -1.85 18.35 3.73
C MET A 244 -1.42 19.80 3.96
N ASN A 245 -2.29 20.64 4.52
CA ASN A 245 -1.91 21.99 4.89
C ASN A 245 -0.96 21.95 6.10
N GLN A 246 0.28 22.37 5.90
CA GLN A 246 1.33 22.34 6.94
C GLN A 246 0.99 23.14 8.19
N SER A 247 0.06 24.10 8.11
CA SER A 247 -0.40 24.86 9.29
C SER A 247 -1.30 24.03 10.22
N PHE A 248 -1.75 22.84 9.78
CA PHE A 248 -2.60 21.96 10.56
C PHE A 248 -1.87 20.68 10.97
N ALA A 249 -2.14 20.20 12.18
CA ALA A 249 -1.52 19.00 12.72
C ALA A 249 -1.83 17.72 11.92
N ALA A 250 -2.93 17.72 11.14
CA ALA A 250 -3.30 16.61 10.27
C ALA A 250 -2.19 16.25 9.27
N ALA A 251 -1.56 17.25 8.63
CA ALA A 251 -0.50 17.03 7.66
C ALA A 251 0.68 16.27 8.28
N LYS A 252 1.13 16.73 9.47
CA LYS A 252 2.21 16.06 10.22
C LYS A 252 1.85 14.62 10.58
N GLN A 253 0.60 14.35 10.94
CA GLN A 253 0.15 13.00 11.29
C GLN A 253 0.09 12.07 10.08
N ILE A 254 -0.44 12.55 8.95
CA ILE A 254 -0.47 11.79 7.68
C ILE A 254 0.95 11.42 7.25
N LEU A 255 1.86 12.41 7.20
CA LEU A 255 3.26 12.18 6.83
C LEU A 255 3.97 11.19 7.77
N THR A 256 3.64 11.24 9.07
CA THR A 256 4.17 10.29 10.05
C THR A 256 3.64 8.88 9.79
N GLN A 257 2.35 8.72 9.53
CA GLN A 257 1.75 7.42 9.20
C GLN A 257 2.33 6.84 7.91
N VAL A 258 2.47 7.64 6.86
CA VAL A 258 3.09 7.21 5.59
C VAL A 258 4.52 6.75 5.82
N SER A 259 5.33 7.52 6.55
CA SER A 259 6.72 7.16 6.85
C SER A 259 6.83 5.90 7.71
N GLN A 260 5.93 5.73 8.69
CA GLN A 260 5.90 4.54 9.55
C GLN A 260 5.56 3.28 8.75
N GLN A 261 4.56 3.35 7.88
CA GLN A 261 4.19 2.22 7.03
C GLN A 261 5.28 1.90 6.01
N ALA A 262 5.86 2.94 5.38
CA ALA A 262 6.95 2.80 4.41
C ALA A 262 8.19 2.14 5.03
N ASN A 263 8.50 2.43 6.29
CA ASN A 263 9.71 1.94 6.96
C ASN A 263 9.47 0.74 7.89
N SER A 264 8.22 0.29 8.02
CA SER A 264 7.91 -0.87 8.86
C SER A 264 8.62 -2.12 8.34
N SER A 265 9.15 -2.96 9.23
CA SER A 265 9.71 -4.26 8.85
C SER A 265 8.58 -5.27 8.60
N ALA A 266 8.72 -6.14 7.59
CA ALA A 266 7.71 -7.15 7.25
C ALA A 266 7.47 -8.21 8.35
N LEU A 267 8.29 -8.21 9.41
CA LEU A 267 8.25 -9.17 10.51
C LEU A 267 7.14 -8.92 11.54
N ALA A 268 6.44 -7.78 11.49
CA ALA A 268 5.40 -7.43 12.46
C ALA A 268 4.01 -8.04 12.15
N ALA A 269 3.88 -8.85 11.09
CA ALA A 269 2.59 -9.38 10.61
C ALA A 269 2.45 -10.91 10.76
N ARG A 270 3.05 -11.50 11.81
CA ARG A 270 2.85 -12.91 12.18
C ARG A 270 1.95 -13.03 13.40
#